data_AF-A0A5E4KD87-F1
#
_entry.id   AF-A0A5E4KD87-F1
#
_cell.length_a   1.000
_cell.length_b   1.000
_cell.length_c   1.000
_cell.angle_alpha   90.00
_cell.angle_beta   90.00
_cell.angle_gamma   90.00
#
_symmetry.space_group_name_H-M   'P 1'
#
loop_
_entity.id
_entity.type
_entity.pdbx_description
1 polymer ?
#
loop_
_entity_poly.entity_id
_entity_poly.type
_entity_poly.pdbx_seq_one_letter_code
_entity_poly.pdbx_strand_id
1 'polypeptide(L)'
;MDKQTKRYAITIRGNVQHIGYRGIIEGTARKMEIKGYVFNDTDSSVNIVCEGEAEYVNSFLNVLKDFARADIETIEKKEIQENFPLPKLSGRLATDEYYEFSRKFDIGLDFIAGIKTDTGEMKGTLRDVNAGIGGMKGTLQDVNAGIGDMKGTLQDVNAGIGDMKGTLQDVNEGIGEMKG
;
A
#
# COMPACT_ATOMS: atom_id res chain seq x y z
N MET A 1 12.46 -43.74 22.88
CA MET A 1 12.38 -44.17 21.47
C MET A 1 13.31 -43.26 20.71
N ASP A 2 14.42 -43.78 20.20
CA ASP A 2 15.31 -43.00 19.33
C ASP A 2 14.52 -42.56 18.11
N LYS A 3 14.25 -41.26 18.03
CA LYS A 3 13.52 -40.70 16.92
C LYS A 3 14.42 -40.71 15.70
N GLN A 4 14.15 -41.64 14.79
CA GLN A 4 14.97 -41.82 13.60
C GLN A 4 14.75 -40.64 12.64
N THR A 5 15.75 -39.77 12.52
CA THR A 5 15.76 -38.73 11.49
C THR A 5 15.99 -39.37 10.12
N LYS A 6 15.26 -38.87 9.12
CA LYS A 6 15.34 -39.30 7.73
C LYS A 6 15.65 -38.13 6.83
N ARG A 7 16.22 -38.42 5.66
CA ARG A 7 16.57 -37.41 4.66
C ARG A 7 15.66 -37.49 3.46
N TYR A 8 15.29 -36.31 2.95
CA TYR A 8 14.41 -36.20 1.80
C TYR A 8 14.93 -35.15 0.83
N ALA A 9 14.96 -35.52 -0.45
CA ALA A 9 14.95 -34.57 -1.56
C ALA A 9 13.50 -34.28 -1.94
N ILE A 10 13.15 -33.01 -1.97
CA ILE A 10 11.83 -32.53 -2.36
C ILE A 10 12.03 -31.59 -3.55
N THR A 11 11.32 -31.85 -4.64
CA THR A 11 11.28 -30.99 -5.83
C THR A 11 9.88 -30.43 -5.98
N ILE A 12 9.77 -29.11 -6.02
CA ILE A 12 8.51 -28.39 -6.18
C ILE A 12 8.53 -27.68 -7.52
N ARG A 13 7.56 -27.99 -8.40
CA ARG A 13 7.42 -27.39 -9.73
C ARG A 13 6.16 -26.53 -9.81
N GLY A 14 6.20 -25.53 -10.68
CA GLY A 14 5.13 -24.55 -10.91
C GLY A 14 5.68 -23.12 -10.89
N ASN A 15 4.80 -22.15 -10.66
CA ASN A 15 5.16 -20.72 -10.54
C ASN A 15 5.71 -20.38 -9.14
N VAL A 16 6.68 -21.16 -8.68
CA VAL A 16 7.13 -21.17 -7.27
C VAL A 16 8.43 -20.39 -7.02
N GLN A 17 9.06 -19.87 -8.07
CA GLN A 17 10.21 -18.95 -7.97
C GLN A 17 9.75 -17.49 -7.92
N HIS A 18 10.61 -16.60 -7.40
CA HIS A 18 10.38 -15.14 -7.30
C HIS A 18 9.20 -14.66 -6.44
N ILE A 19 8.37 -15.56 -5.90
CA ILE A 19 7.28 -15.24 -4.96
C ILE A 19 7.73 -15.17 -3.48
N GLY A 20 9.04 -15.20 -3.22
CA GLY A 20 9.58 -15.25 -1.85
C GLY A 20 9.56 -16.63 -1.19
N TYR A 21 9.22 -17.69 -1.93
CA TYR A 21 8.96 -19.03 -1.41
C TYR A 21 10.14 -19.63 -0.61
N ARG A 22 11.38 -19.45 -1.05
CA ARG A 22 12.58 -19.90 -0.31
C ARG A 22 12.66 -19.33 1.11
N GLY A 23 12.19 -18.10 1.34
CA GLY A 23 12.17 -17.50 2.68
C GLY A 23 11.17 -18.17 3.61
N ILE A 24 10.01 -18.56 3.08
CA ILE A 24 9.00 -19.32 3.82
C ILE A 24 9.50 -20.72 4.15
N ILE A 25 10.15 -21.38 3.18
CA ILE A 25 10.79 -22.69 3.35
C ILE A 25 11.81 -22.63 4.50
N GLU A 26 12.73 -21.67 4.49
CA GLU A 26 13.72 -21.50 5.57
C GLU A 26 13.09 -21.19 6.92
N GLY A 27 12.14 -20.25 6.95
CA GLY A 27 11.47 -19.85 8.19
C GLY A 27 10.72 -21.02 8.82
N THR A 28 10.06 -21.85 8.01
CA THR A 28 9.31 -23.01 8.47
C THR A 28 10.25 -24.15 8.89
N ALA A 29 11.30 -24.41 8.11
CA ALA A 29 12.31 -25.41 8.45
C ALA A 29 12.97 -25.09 9.80
N ARG A 30 13.32 -23.81 10.03
CA ARG A 30 13.89 -23.35 11.31
C ARG A 30 12.94 -23.55 12.49
N LYS A 31 11.64 -23.26 12.31
CA LYS A 31 10.62 -23.45 13.37
C LYS A 31 10.42 -24.91 13.75
N MET A 32 10.59 -25.83 12.79
CA MET A 32 10.39 -27.27 12.97
C MET A 32 11.71 -28.03 13.21
N GLU A 33 12.82 -27.31 13.43
CA GLU A 33 14.17 -27.87 13.64
C GLU A 33 14.64 -28.80 12.51
N ILE A 34 14.16 -28.57 11.29
CA ILE A 34 14.54 -29.31 10.09
C ILE A 34 15.84 -28.72 9.54
N LYS A 35 16.86 -29.56 9.39
CA LYS A 35 18.15 -29.18 8.80
C LYS A 35 18.11 -29.37 7.29
N GLY A 36 18.87 -28.59 6.54
CA GLY A 36 18.86 -28.75 5.09
C GLY A 36 19.26 -27.50 4.34
N TYR A 37 18.94 -27.50 3.06
CA TYR A 37 19.08 -26.32 2.23
C TYR A 37 18.04 -26.29 1.13
N VAL A 38 17.81 -25.09 0.61
CA VAL A 38 16.91 -24.83 -0.50
C VAL A 38 17.65 -24.11 -1.61
N PHE A 39 17.37 -24.48 -2.85
CA PHE A 39 17.91 -23.81 -4.03
C PHE A 39 16.88 -23.78 -5.16
N ASN A 40 17.06 -22.83 -6.06
CA ASN A 40 16.27 -22.73 -7.28
C ASN A 40 17.05 -23.43 -8.38
N ASP A 41 16.39 -24.29 -9.15
CA ASP A 41 17.02 -24.91 -10.32
C ASP A 41 16.65 -24.12 -11.58
N THR A 42 17.43 -24.36 -12.63
CA THR A 42 17.33 -23.73 -13.95
C THR A 42 16.02 -24.03 -14.67
N ASP A 43 15.33 -25.10 -14.28
CA ASP A 43 14.02 -25.53 -14.80
C ASP A 43 12.82 -24.83 -14.13
N SER A 44 13.06 -23.70 -13.44
CA SER A 44 12.07 -22.97 -12.63
C SER A 44 11.54 -23.74 -11.41
N SER A 45 12.10 -24.90 -11.04
CA SER A 45 11.72 -25.62 -9.82
C SER A 45 12.43 -25.09 -8.57
N VAL A 46 11.85 -25.38 -7.40
CA VAL A 46 12.47 -25.16 -6.09
C VAL A 46 12.78 -26.51 -5.48
N ASN A 47 14.05 -26.74 -5.19
CA ASN A 47 14.55 -27.99 -4.63
C ASN A 47 14.97 -27.81 -3.19
N ILE A 48 14.60 -28.78 -2.36
CA ILE A 48 14.87 -28.80 -0.92
C ILE A 48 15.52 -30.13 -0.59
N VAL A 49 16.68 -30.08 0.06
CA VAL A 49 17.30 -31.26 0.68
C VAL A 49 17.23 -31.06 2.17
N CYS A 50 16.53 -31.94 2.87
CA CYS A 50 16.29 -31.78 4.30
C CYS A 50 16.45 -33.07 5.11
N GLU A 51 16.78 -32.91 6.38
CA GLU A 51 16.87 -33.96 7.39
C GLU A 51 15.97 -33.60 8.57
N GLY A 52 15.10 -34.54 8.95
CA GLY A 52 14.20 -34.38 10.09
C GLY A 52 13.39 -35.64 10.35
N GLU A 53 12.58 -35.62 11.41
CA GLU A 53 11.63 -36.71 11.68
C GLU A 53 10.53 -36.72 10.61
N ALA A 54 10.07 -37.92 10.21
CA ALA A 54 9.11 -38.06 9.12
C ALA A 54 7.81 -37.27 9.35
N GLU A 55 7.33 -37.20 10.59
CA GLU A 55 6.12 -36.46 10.98
C GLU A 55 6.30 -34.94 10.80
N TYR A 56 7.44 -34.40 11.26
CA TYR A 56 7.74 -32.97 11.08
C TYR A 56 7.98 -32.62 9.61
N VAL A 57 8.64 -33.48 8.83
CA VAL A 57 8.83 -33.24 7.39
C VAL A 57 7.50 -33.29 6.64
N ASN A 58 6.57 -34.18 7.01
CA ASN A 58 5.24 -34.20 6.39
C ASN A 58 4.42 -32.95 6.77
N SER A 59 4.50 -32.51 8.02
CA SER A 59 3.86 -31.27 8.48
C SER A 59 4.43 -30.06 7.76
N PHE A 60 5.75 -30.01 7.60
CA PHE A 60 6.46 -29.00 6.82
C PHE A 60 5.96 -28.94 5.37
N LEU A 61 5.84 -30.10 4.70
CA LEU A 61 5.32 -30.17 3.34
C LEU A 61 3.86 -29.69 3.22
N ASN A 62 3.03 -29.93 4.23
CA ASN A 62 1.66 -29.44 4.24
C ASN A 62 1.60 -27.91 4.34
N VAL A 63 2.43 -27.30 5.20
CA VAL A 63 2.53 -25.82 5.29
C VAL A 63 2.98 -25.21 3.96
N LEU A 64 3.93 -25.87 3.29
CA LEU A 64 4.41 -25.42 1.98
C LEU A 64 3.31 -25.49 0.90
N LYS A 65 2.52 -26.57 0.89
CA LYS A 65 1.37 -26.73 -0.01
C LYS A 65 0.30 -25.68 0.22
N ASP A 66 0.01 -25.33 1.47
CA ASP A 66 -1.00 -24.33 1.81
C ASP A 66 -0.58 -22.93 1.38
N PHE A 67 0.72 -22.59 1.49
CA PHE A 67 1.23 -21.27 1.14
C PHE A 67 1.19 -20.99 -0.37
N ALA A 68 1.68 -21.91 -1.20
CA ALA A 68 1.78 -21.73 -2.65
C ALA A 68 0.76 -22.56 -3.43
N ARG A 69 -0.42 -22.81 -2.84
CA ARG A 69 -1.44 -23.72 -3.36
C ARG A 69 -1.84 -23.44 -4.81
N ALA A 70 -1.93 -22.16 -5.19
CA ALA A 70 -2.31 -21.74 -6.53
C ALA A 70 -1.15 -21.83 -7.55
N ASP A 71 0.09 -21.80 -7.06
CA ASP A 71 1.30 -21.70 -7.89
C ASP A 71 2.03 -23.05 -8.03
N ILE A 72 1.73 -24.04 -7.18
CA ILE A 72 2.33 -25.38 -7.23
C ILE A 72 1.58 -26.26 -8.23
N GLU A 73 2.30 -26.80 -9.20
CA GLU A 73 1.80 -27.82 -10.13
C GLU A 73 2.06 -29.22 -9.57
N THR A 74 3.29 -29.49 -9.13
CA THR A 74 3.69 -30.82 -8.63
C THR A 74 4.69 -30.72 -7.48
N ILE A 75 4.63 -31.71 -6.58
CA ILE A 75 5.62 -31.91 -5.51
C ILE A 75 6.07 -33.36 -5.54
N GLU A 76 7.35 -33.57 -5.80
CA GLU A 76 8.01 -34.87 -5.71
C GLU A 76 8.79 -34.96 -4.39
N LYS A 77 8.63 -36.06 -3.65
CA LYS A 77 9.39 -36.35 -2.42
C LYS A 77 10.12 -37.68 -2.60
N LYS A 78 11.44 -37.69 -2.45
CA LYS A 78 12.31 -38.88 -2.54
C LYS A 78 13.12 -39.02 -1.26
N GLU A 79 13.09 -40.18 -0.63
CA GLU A 79 13.93 -40.48 0.54
C GLU A 79 15.36 -40.77 0.10
N ILE A 80 16.34 -40.15 0.78
CA ILE A 80 17.77 -40.32 0.51
C ILE A 80 18.36 -41.23 1.58
N GLN A 81 19.03 -42.31 1.16
CA GLN A 81 19.71 -43.25 2.07
C GLN A 81 21.18 -42.89 2.35
N GLU A 82 21.74 -41.93 1.61
CA GLU A 82 23.14 -41.52 1.74
C GLU A 82 23.36 -40.52 2.88
N ASN A 83 24.49 -40.71 3.58
CA ASN A 83 24.88 -39.88 4.72
C ASN A 83 26.02 -38.90 4.36
N PHE A 84 25.67 -37.72 3.85
CA PHE A 84 26.57 -36.56 3.65
C PHE A 84 26.37 -35.48 4.73
N PRO A 85 27.38 -34.65 5.05
CA PRO A 85 27.24 -33.61 6.06
C PRO A 85 26.26 -32.52 5.59
N LEU A 86 25.18 -32.32 6.36
CA LEU A 86 24.26 -31.19 6.19
C LEU A 86 24.65 -30.03 7.10
N PRO A 87 24.40 -28.78 6.68
CA PRO A 87 24.64 -27.63 7.55
C PRO A 87 23.77 -27.73 8.81
N LYS A 88 24.33 -27.28 9.94
CA LYS A 88 23.63 -27.29 11.23
C LYS A 88 22.36 -26.43 11.22
N LEU A 89 22.32 -25.43 10.33
CA LEU A 89 21.20 -24.52 10.11
C LEU A 89 20.71 -24.66 8.67
N SER A 90 19.40 -24.51 8.47
CA SER A 90 18.84 -24.40 7.13
C SER A 90 19.38 -23.16 6.41
N GLY A 91 19.88 -23.30 5.18
CA GLY A 91 20.39 -22.18 4.38
C GLY A 91 20.03 -22.25 2.90
N ARG A 92 20.24 -21.15 2.16
CA ARG A 92 20.11 -21.15 0.70
C ARG A 92 21.41 -21.58 0.07
N LEU A 93 21.30 -22.42 -0.95
CA LEU A 93 22.37 -22.56 -1.93
C LEU A 93 22.09 -21.63 -3.10
N ALA A 94 23.04 -20.74 -3.37
CA ALA A 94 23.02 -19.89 -4.54
C ALA A 94 23.52 -20.69 -5.75
N THR A 95 22.59 -21.24 -6.51
CA THR A 95 22.86 -22.04 -7.71
C THR A 95 22.83 -21.19 -8.98
N ASP A 96 22.28 -19.97 -8.92
CA ASP A 96 22.04 -19.07 -10.05
C ASP A 96 22.37 -17.58 -9.72
N GLU A 97 23.55 -17.31 -9.14
CA GLU A 97 23.94 -15.98 -8.61
C GLU A 97 23.69 -14.80 -9.57
N TYR A 98 23.93 -14.97 -10.88
CA TYR A 98 23.84 -13.86 -11.84
C TYR A 98 22.43 -13.64 -12.41
N TYR A 99 21.72 -14.72 -12.74
CA TYR A 99 20.38 -14.64 -13.33
C TYR A 99 19.30 -14.34 -12.31
N GLU A 100 19.46 -14.75 -11.05
CA GLU A 100 18.46 -14.47 -10.02
C GLU A 100 18.49 -13.02 -9.53
N PHE A 101 19.70 -12.47 -9.38
CA PHE A 101 19.87 -11.07 -8.98
C PHE A 101 19.32 -10.13 -10.05
N SER A 102 19.70 -10.35 -11.32
CA SER A 102 19.25 -9.50 -12.44
C SER A 102 17.72 -9.52 -12.59
N ARG A 103 17.08 -10.70 -12.53
CA ARG A 103 15.61 -10.80 -12.57
C ARG A 103 14.93 -10.07 -11.42
N LYS A 104 15.45 -10.20 -10.19
CA LYS A 104 14.91 -9.47 -9.03
C LYS A 104 15.16 -7.98 -9.10
N PHE A 105 16.28 -7.58 -9.69
CA PHE A 105 16.61 -6.19 -9.91
C PHE A 105 15.65 -5.56 -10.93
N ASP A 106 15.35 -6.24 -12.03
CA ASP A 106 14.37 -5.81 -13.02
C ASP A 106 12.96 -5.67 -12.42
N ILE A 107 12.52 -6.64 -11.62
CA ILE A 107 11.27 -6.53 -10.85
C ILE A 107 11.30 -5.28 -9.94
N GLY A 108 12.42 -5.04 -9.26
CA GLY A 108 12.61 -3.84 -8.44
C GLY A 108 12.54 -2.54 -9.24
N LEU A 109 13.11 -2.51 -10.45
CA LEU A 109 13.04 -1.38 -11.36
C LEU A 109 11.61 -1.10 -11.82
N ASP A 110 10.83 -2.13 -12.13
CA ASP A 110 9.41 -2.01 -12.50
C ASP A 110 8.59 -1.42 -11.35
N PHE A 111 8.80 -1.88 -10.11
CA PHE A 111 8.17 -1.29 -8.93
C PHE A 111 8.53 0.20 -8.76
N ILE A 112 9.80 0.56 -8.96
CA ILE A 112 10.25 1.95 -8.89
C ILE A 112 9.63 2.80 -10.01
N ALA A 113 9.49 2.25 -11.22
CA ALA A 113 8.82 2.92 -12.33
C ALA A 113 7.32 3.14 -12.04
N GLY A 114 6.66 2.17 -11.41
CA GLY A 114 5.30 2.30 -10.89
C GLY A 114 5.19 3.44 -9.87
N ILE A 115 6.04 3.45 -8.84
CA ILE A 115 6.09 4.52 -7.83
C ILE A 115 6.31 5.89 -8.48
N LYS A 116 7.20 5.99 -9.48
CA LYS A 116 7.44 7.24 -10.21
C LYS A 116 6.20 7.73 -10.95
N THR A 117 5.40 6.81 -11.49
CA THR A 117 4.14 7.12 -12.18
C THR A 117 3.10 7.61 -11.18
N ASP A 118 2.85 6.84 -10.11
CA ASP A 118 1.88 7.18 -9.06
C ASP A 118 2.20 8.53 -8.41
N THR A 119 3.48 8.79 -8.10
CA THR A 119 3.92 10.08 -7.53
C THR A 119 3.78 11.24 -8.52
N GLY A 120 3.90 10.97 -9.81
CA GLY A 120 3.60 11.93 -10.88
C GLY A 120 2.12 12.30 -10.93
N GLU A 121 1.23 11.31 -10.85
CA GLU A 121 -0.23 11.51 -10.83
C GLU A 121 -0.70 12.24 -9.56
N MET A 122 -0.15 11.88 -8.39
CA MET A 122 -0.39 12.59 -7.13
C MET A 122 -0.01 14.07 -7.24
N LYS A 123 1.12 14.38 -7.88
CA LYS A 123 1.54 15.77 -8.12
C LYS A 123 0.57 16.52 -9.03
N GLY A 124 -0.02 15.83 -10.03
CA GLY A 124 -1.11 16.37 -10.85
C GLY A 124 -2.34 16.71 -10.00
N THR A 125 -2.84 15.74 -9.25
CA THR A 125 -4.00 15.90 -8.36
C THR A 125 -3.82 17.05 -7.36
N LEU A 126 -2.63 17.19 -6.76
CA LEU A 126 -2.33 18.30 -5.86
C LEU A 126 -2.37 19.68 -6.54
N ARG A 127 -1.99 19.78 -7.82
CA ARG A 127 -2.12 21.03 -8.58
C ARG A 127 -3.58 21.39 -8.80
N ASP A 128 -4.41 20.41 -9.15
CA ASP A 128 -5.84 20.63 -9.40
C ASP A 128 -6.57 21.07 -8.13
N VAL A 129 -6.25 20.42 -7.00
CA VAL A 129 -6.75 20.84 -5.67
C VAL A 129 -6.35 22.28 -5.36
N ASN A 130 -5.09 22.65 -5.60
CA ASN A 130 -4.61 24.01 -5.34
C ASN A 130 -5.28 25.05 -6.24
N ALA A 131 -5.53 24.71 -7.51
CA ALA A 131 -6.30 25.55 -8.43
C ALA A 131 -7.75 25.72 -7.96
N GLY A 132 -8.40 24.64 -7.52
CA GLY A 132 -9.75 24.68 -6.94
C GLY A 132 -9.85 25.57 -5.70
N ILE A 133 -8.88 25.47 -4.79
CA ILE A 133 -8.77 26.36 -3.62
C ILE A 133 -8.58 27.82 -4.04
N GLY A 134 -7.75 28.08 -5.06
CA GLY A 134 -7.58 29.41 -5.64
C GLY A 134 -8.90 29.98 -6.18
N GLY A 135 -9.67 29.17 -6.90
CA GLY A 135 -10.99 29.55 -7.41
C GLY A 135 -11.98 29.87 -6.29
N MET A 136 -12.08 28.99 -5.27
CA MET A 136 -12.94 29.23 -4.10
C MET A 136 -12.58 30.51 -3.36
N LYS A 137 -11.27 30.82 -3.23
CA LYS A 137 -10.80 32.07 -2.63
C LYS A 137 -11.29 33.28 -3.42
N GLY A 138 -11.27 33.22 -4.76
CA GLY A 138 -11.81 34.26 -5.63
C GLY A 138 -13.31 34.47 -5.39
N THR A 139 -14.11 33.41 -5.41
CA THR A 139 -15.55 33.49 -5.14
C THR A 139 -15.86 34.10 -3.77
N LEU A 140 -15.08 33.77 -2.73
CA LEU A 140 -15.24 34.38 -1.41
C LEU A 140 -14.90 35.87 -1.39
N GLN A 141 -13.94 36.32 -2.21
CA GLN A 141 -13.64 37.75 -2.37
C GLN A 141 -14.81 38.48 -3.02
N ASP A 142 -15.38 37.91 -4.08
CA ASP A 142 -16.54 38.49 -4.78
C ASP A 142 -17.77 38.59 -3.86
N VAL A 143 -18.04 37.54 -3.07
CA VAL A 143 -19.12 37.54 -2.07
C VAL A 143 -18.90 38.64 -1.04
N ASN A 144 -17.68 38.80 -0.51
CA ASN A 144 -17.38 39.85 0.45
C ASN A 144 -17.54 41.25 -0.15
N ALA A 145 -17.17 41.45 -1.41
CA ALA A 145 -17.39 42.71 -2.11
C ALA A 145 -18.90 43.02 -2.21
N GLY A 146 -19.71 42.06 -2.66
CA GLY A 146 -21.16 42.22 -2.75
C GLY A 146 -21.82 42.51 -1.39
N ILE A 147 -21.35 41.90 -0.30
CA ILE A 147 -21.79 42.24 1.07
C ILE A 147 -21.42 43.67 1.44
N GLY A 148 -20.24 44.15 1.04
CA GLY A 148 -19.81 45.53 1.20
C GLY A 148 -20.75 46.52 0.51
N ASP A 149 -21.09 46.24 -0.76
CA ASP A 149 -22.02 47.07 -1.54
C ASP A 149 -23.42 47.10 -0.91
N MET A 150 -23.95 45.95 -0.53
CA MET A 150 -25.25 45.87 0.17
C MET A 150 -25.27 46.67 1.47
N LYS A 151 -24.16 46.64 2.23
CA LYS A 151 -24.03 47.45 3.46
C LYS A 151 -24.07 48.94 3.14
N GLY A 152 -23.44 49.38 2.05
CA GLY A 152 -23.51 50.75 1.56
C GLY A 152 -24.94 51.17 1.23
N THR A 153 -25.66 50.38 0.43
CA THR A 153 -27.07 50.64 0.11
C THR A 153 -27.95 50.74 1.36
N LEU A 154 -27.74 49.89 2.37
CA LEU A 154 -28.47 49.97 3.63
C LEU A 154 -28.16 51.24 4.43
N GLN A 155 -26.93 51.77 4.36
CA GLN A 155 -26.58 53.05 4.96
C GLN A 155 -27.32 54.20 4.28
N ASP A 156 -27.35 54.19 2.94
CA ASP A 156 -28.06 55.21 2.14
C ASP A 156 -29.57 55.19 2.43
N VAL A 157 -30.17 54.00 2.51
CA VAL A 157 -31.58 53.84 2.88
C VAL A 157 -31.86 54.38 4.28
N ASN A 158 -31.01 54.06 5.26
CA ASN A 158 -31.16 54.57 6.62
C ASN A 158 -31.03 56.10 6.69
N ALA A 159 -30.12 56.69 5.91
CA ALA A 159 -29.99 58.14 5.81
C ALA A 159 -31.27 58.77 5.24
N GLY A 160 -31.80 58.25 4.13
CA GLY A 160 -33.05 58.73 3.53
C GLY A 160 -34.27 58.59 4.46
N ILE A 161 -34.35 57.53 5.26
CA ILE A 161 -35.37 57.39 6.32
C ILE A 161 -35.19 58.47 7.39
N GLY A 162 -33.95 58.79 7.77
CA GLY A 162 -33.63 59.88 8.69
C GLY A 162 -34.13 61.23 8.17
N ASP A 163 -33.85 61.55 6.92
CA ASP A 163 -34.28 62.79 6.26
C ASP A 163 -35.82 62.89 6.21
N MET A 164 -36.49 61.80 5.79
CA MET A 164 -37.97 61.75 5.78
C MET A 164 -38.58 61.98 7.16
N LYS A 165 -37.97 61.41 8.21
CA LYS A 165 -38.41 61.62 9.59
C LYS A 165 -38.29 63.09 10.00
N GLY A 166 -37.22 63.76 9.59
CA GLY A 166 -37.04 65.20 9.78
C GLY A 166 -38.15 66.01 9.11
N THR A 167 -38.40 65.78 7.81
CA THR A 167 -39.48 66.47 7.09
C THR A 167 -40.86 66.25 7.73
N LEU A 168 -41.15 65.03 8.22
CA LEU A 168 -42.42 64.76 8.91
C LEU A 168 -42.53 65.52 10.25
N GLN A 169 -41.43 65.73 10.95
CA GLN A 169 -41.40 66.55 12.16
C GLN A 169 -41.73 68.00 11.82
N ASP A 170 -41.06 68.58 10.81
CA ASP A 170 -41.29 69.95 10.36
C ASP A 170 -42.76 70.17 9.94
N VAL A 171 -43.35 69.20 9.22
CA VAL A 171 -44.77 69.24 8.82
C VAL A 171 -45.70 69.22 10.04
N ASN A 172 -45.43 68.35 11.03
CA ASN A 172 -46.23 68.28 12.24
C ASN A 172 -46.15 69.57 13.07
N GLU A 173 -44.98 70.18 13.16
CA GLU A 173 -44.77 71.48 13.82
C GLU A 173 -45.60 72.57 13.12
N GLY A 174 -45.51 72.68 11.79
CA GLY A 174 -46.29 73.65 11.01
C GLY A 174 -47.82 73.45 11.14
N ILE A 175 -48.31 72.21 11.16
CA ILE A 175 -49.73 71.94 11.44
C ILE A 175 -50.12 72.37 12.86
N GLY A 176 -49.23 72.20 13.84
CA GLY A 176 -49.43 72.64 15.22
C GLY A 176 -49.60 74.16 15.30
N GLU A 177 -48.74 74.91 14.63
CA GLU A 177 -48.80 76.37 14.54
C GLU A 177 -50.10 76.87 13.87
N MET A 178 -50.62 76.16 12.86
CA MET A 178 -51.88 76.53 12.19
C MET A 178 -53.14 76.32 13.05
N LYS A 179 -53.07 75.45 14.07
CA LYS A 179 -54.21 75.09 14.92
C LYS A 179 -54.29 75.88 16.24
N GLY A 180 -53.21 76.54 16.64
CA GLY A 180 -53.13 77.41 17.82
C GLY A 180 -53.57 78.84 17.52
#